data_AF-A0A9N9SWE6-F1
#
_entry.id   AF-A0A9N9SWE6-F1
#
_cell.length_a   1.000
_cell.length_b   1.000
_cell.length_c   1.000
_cell.angle_alpha   90.00
_cell.angle_beta   90.00
_cell.angle_gamma   90.00
#
_symmetry.space_group_name_H-M   'P 1'
#
loop_
_entity.id
_entity.type
_entity.pdbx_description
1 polymer ?
#
loop_
_entity_poly.entity_id
_entity_poly.type
_entity_poly.pdbx_seq_one_letter_code
_entity_poly.pdbx_strand_id
1 'polypeptide(L)'
;MMDEALFVLETALGNGGSQNAEVHKWMAIVLDAHYGLISLENRVKYAPMVRNHLEKACELNPDDFTSYYMMGNWCYQMCRLTKFQRFIAKYFLATEPPVSEYEVAYKYLQRAEELRPRTVLANLYLLGDTCKQIGQYFKAKYYLNLAVNLKSNNENDKHIALQAKNLLKKLQRYELGRNVLFYDPLSFNDQI
;
A
#
# COMPACT_ATOMS: atom_id res chain seq x y z
N MET A 1 -11.21 7.76 23.44
CA MET A 1 -10.07 6.93 22.98
C MET A 1 -9.30 7.55 21.81
N MET A 2 -9.89 7.78 20.61
CA MET A 2 -9.13 8.38 19.50
C MET A 2 -8.84 9.88 19.69
N ASP A 3 -9.79 10.65 20.23
CA ASP A 3 -9.59 12.08 20.54
C ASP A 3 -8.49 12.29 21.58
N GLU A 4 -8.46 11.45 22.62
CA GLU A 4 -7.44 11.47 23.66
C GLU A 4 -6.06 11.14 23.09
N ALA A 5 -5.97 10.13 22.20
CA ALA A 5 -4.71 9.79 21.54
C ALA A 5 -4.20 10.94 20.67
N LEU A 6 -5.10 11.60 19.93
CA LEU A 6 -4.75 12.76 19.11
C LEU A 6 -4.25 13.92 19.98
N PHE A 7 -4.96 14.25 21.05
CA PHE A 7 -4.57 15.30 22.01
C PHE A 7 -3.19 15.05 22.61
N VAL A 8 -2.89 13.81 23.02
CA VAL A 8 -1.58 13.42 23.56
C VAL A 8 -0.49 13.61 22.50
N LEU A 9 -0.73 13.19 21.26
CA LEU A 9 0.24 13.30 20.17
C LEU A 9 0.46 14.77 19.76
N GLU A 10 -0.57 15.61 19.76
CA GLU A 10 -0.47 17.05 19.50
C GLU A 10 0.36 17.74 20.59
N THR A 11 0.10 17.39 21.85
CA THR A 11 0.87 17.88 22.99
C THR A 11 2.33 17.45 22.90
N ALA A 12 2.60 16.19 22.56
CA ALA A 12 3.96 15.69 22.36
C ALA A 12 4.68 16.42 21.22
N LEU A 13 3.99 16.67 20.11
CA LEU A 13 4.53 17.40 18.97
C LEU A 13 4.88 18.86 19.35
N GLY A 14 4.01 19.52 20.11
CA GLY A 14 4.23 20.89 20.62
C GLY A 14 5.35 21.00 21.66
N ASN A 15 5.59 19.94 22.44
CA ASN A 15 6.60 19.90 23.49
C ASN A 15 7.93 19.27 23.02
N GLY A 16 8.40 19.65 21.83
CA GLY A 16 9.70 19.23 21.29
C GLY A 16 9.70 17.86 20.57
N GLY A 17 8.54 17.23 20.38
CA GLY A 17 8.41 15.97 19.64
C GLY A 17 8.53 16.09 18.12
N SER A 18 8.72 17.30 17.57
CA SER A 18 8.83 17.54 16.12
C SER A 18 10.05 16.91 15.44
N GLN A 19 11.06 16.51 16.22
CA GLN A 19 12.23 15.74 15.73
C GLN A 19 12.19 14.29 16.18
N ASN A 20 11.05 13.80 16.66
CA ASN A 20 10.88 12.42 17.09
C ASN A 20 10.08 11.61 16.05
N ALA A 21 10.74 10.63 15.42
CA ALA A 21 10.13 9.77 14.41
C ALA A 21 8.88 9.03 14.92
N GLU A 22 8.89 8.56 16.17
CA GLU A 22 7.76 7.83 16.74
C GLU A 22 6.53 8.72 16.89
N VAL A 23 6.72 9.99 17.31
CA VAL A 23 5.61 10.96 17.41
C VAL A 23 4.97 11.16 16.04
N HIS A 24 5.79 11.38 15.00
CA HIS A 24 5.28 11.53 13.64
C HIS A 24 4.58 10.26 13.12
N LYS A 25 5.15 9.09 13.36
CA LYS A 25 4.56 7.80 12.97
C LYS A 25 3.19 7.58 13.61
N TRP A 26 3.10 7.72 14.93
CA TRP A 26 1.84 7.52 15.64
C TRP A 26 0.83 8.62 15.32
N MET A 27 1.28 9.86 15.11
CA MET A 27 0.44 10.95 14.63
C MET A 27 -0.22 10.60 13.29
N ALA A 28 0.55 10.12 12.30
CA ALA A 28 -0.02 9.69 11.03
C ALA A 28 -1.06 8.57 11.16
N ILE A 29 -0.77 7.54 11.96
CA ILE A 29 -1.66 6.39 12.17
C ILE A 29 -2.97 6.83 12.85
N VAL A 30 -2.86 7.61 13.92
CA VAL A 30 -4.02 8.06 14.69
C VAL A 30 -4.84 9.07 13.90
N LEU A 31 -4.22 10.00 13.16
CA LEU A 31 -4.91 10.95 12.29
C LEU A 31 -5.74 10.23 11.21
N ASP A 32 -5.16 9.29 10.46
CA ASP A 32 -5.88 8.56 9.40
C ASP A 32 -7.05 7.75 9.98
N ALA A 33 -6.83 7.08 11.11
CA ALA A 33 -7.87 6.29 11.76
C ALA A 33 -8.98 7.18 12.37
N HIS A 34 -8.63 8.26 13.06
CA HIS A 34 -9.57 9.18 13.69
C HIS A 34 -10.48 9.83 12.65
N TYR A 35 -9.92 10.50 11.64
CA TYR A 35 -10.70 11.17 10.62
C TYR A 35 -11.40 10.19 9.67
N GLY A 36 -10.81 9.01 9.44
CA GLY A 36 -11.44 7.90 8.72
C GLY A 36 -12.70 7.35 9.40
N LEU A 37 -12.76 7.37 10.73
CA LEU A 37 -13.93 6.96 11.50
C LEU A 37 -15.03 8.03 11.50
N ILE A 38 -14.67 9.32 11.42
CA ILE A 38 -15.66 10.40 11.39
C ILE A 38 -16.38 10.43 10.05
N SER A 39 -15.64 10.55 8.94
CA SER A 39 -16.24 10.56 7.60
C SER A 39 -15.20 10.37 6.51
N LEU A 40 -15.66 9.92 5.33
CA LEU A 40 -14.80 9.86 4.15
C LEU A 40 -14.27 11.25 3.76
N GLU A 41 -15.09 12.29 3.87
CA GLU A 41 -14.70 13.68 3.63
C GLU A 41 -13.52 14.10 4.51
N ASN A 42 -13.62 13.86 5.82
CA ASN A 42 -12.53 14.19 6.74
C ASN A 42 -11.28 13.39 6.43
N ARG A 43 -11.41 12.09 6.13
CA ARG A 43 -10.25 11.27 5.74
C ARG A 43 -9.51 11.87 4.54
N VAL A 44 -10.25 12.31 3.51
CA VAL A 44 -9.64 12.93 2.32
C VAL A 44 -9.03 14.30 2.68
N LYS A 45 -9.73 15.10 3.47
CA LYS A 45 -9.29 16.44 3.90
C LYS A 45 -7.96 16.40 4.67
N TYR A 46 -7.80 15.42 5.57
CA TYR A 46 -6.60 15.27 6.39
C TYR A 46 -5.53 14.34 5.79
N ALA A 47 -5.79 13.72 4.63
CA ALA A 47 -4.82 12.87 3.95
C ALA A 47 -3.45 13.55 3.67
N PRO A 48 -3.37 14.85 3.30
CA PRO A 48 -2.08 15.54 3.17
C PRO A 48 -1.31 15.62 4.49
N MET A 49 -2.00 15.85 5.61
CA MET A 49 -1.37 15.92 6.93
C MET A 49 -0.80 14.55 7.35
N VAL A 50 -1.56 13.48 7.12
CA VAL A 50 -1.09 12.09 7.31
C VAL A 50 0.19 11.85 6.51
N ARG A 51 0.20 12.22 5.23
CA ARG A 51 1.38 12.08 4.37
C ARG A 51 2.60 12.81 4.92
N ASN A 52 2.44 14.08 5.32
CA ASN A 52 3.55 14.88 5.85
C ASN A 52 4.17 14.23 7.10
N HIS A 53 3.34 13.69 7.99
CA HIS A 53 3.82 12.96 9.16
C HIS A 53 4.51 11.64 8.79
N LEU A 54 4.01 10.89 7.80
CA LEU A 54 4.68 9.68 7.30
C LEU A 54 6.04 9.98 6.66
N GLU A 55 6.12 11.01 5.82
CA GLU A 55 7.38 11.45 5.20
C GLU A 55 8.39 11.85 6.28
N LYS A 56 7.96 12.64 7.27
CA LYS A 56 8.84 13.03 8.39
C LYS A 56 9.28 11.85 9.25
N ALA A 57 8.40 10.88 9.49
CA ALA A 57 8.77 9.66 10.22
C ALA A 57 9.83 8.84 9.46
N CYS A 58 9.70 8.71 8.13
CA CYS A 58 10.70 8.04 7.29
C CYS A 58 12.05 8.81 7.28
N GLU A 59 12.03 10.15 7.23
CA GLU A 59 13.24 10.97 7.29
C GLU A 59 13.97 10.83 8.63
N LEU A 60 13.23 10.86 9.73
CA LEU A 60 13.79 10.83 11.09
C LEU A 60 14.23 9.43 11.52
N ASN A 61 13.60 8.38 10.99
CA ASN A 61 13.99 6.99 11.24
C ASN A 61 13.97 6.16 9.95
N PRO A 62 15.09 6.09 9.21
CA PRO A 62 15.18 5.36 7.94
C PRO A 62 15.18 3.83 8.08
N ASP A 63 15.14 3.31 9.32
CA ASP A 63 15.11 1.88 9.63
C ASP A 63 13.76 1.41 10.21
N ASP A 64 12.75 2.30 10.29
CA ASP A 64 11.41 1.93 10.76
C ASP A 64 10.56 1.33 9.64
N PHE A 65 10.40 0.01 9.68
CA PHE A 65 9.53 -0.74 8.77
C PHE A 65 8.13 -0.12 8.61
N THR A 66 7.51 0.25 9.74
CA THR A 66 6.10 0.66 9.77
C THR A 66 5.88 1.95 9.01
N SER A 67 6.77 2.94 9.15
CA SER A 67 6.72 4.22 8.44
C SER A 67 6.79 4.02 6.92
N TYR A 68 7.74 3.21 6.45
CA TYR A 68 7.87 2.89 5.02
C TYR A 68 6.66 2.11 4.49
N TYR A 69 6.20 1.10 5.23
CA TYR A 69 5.01 0.33 4.83
C TYR A 69 3.75 1.22 4.76
N MET A 70 3.54 2.08 5.76
CA MET A 70 2.38 2.97 5.81
C MET A 70 2.44 4.02 4.70
N MET A 71 3.61 4.58 4.39
CA MET A 71 3.80 5.51 3.28
C MET A 71 3.53 4.82 1.93
N GLY A 72 4.06 3.62 1.73
CA GLY A 72 3.81 2.82 0.54
C GLY A 72 2.33 2.47 0.37
N ASN A 73 1.65 2.09 1.45
CA ASN A 73 0.21 1.85 1.46
C ASN A 73 -0.57 3.12 1.15
N TRP A 74 -0.22 4.26 1.75
CA TRP A 74 -0.86 5.54 1.47
C TRP A 74 -0.78 5.89 -0.01
N CYS A 75 0.41 5.81 -0.62
CA CYS A 75 0.61 6.03 -2.05
C CYS A 75 -0.26 5.10 -2.90
N TYR A 76 -0.25 3.81 -2.58
CA TYR A 76 -1.06 2.80 -3.26
C TYR A 76 -2.57 3.11 -3.19
N GLN A 77 -3.09 3.52 -2.03
CA GLN A 77 -4.51 3.88 -1.90
C GLN A 77 -4.85 5.10 -2.75
N MET A 78 -3.98 6.11 -2.82
CA MET A 78 -4.19 7.27 -3.69
C MET A 78 -4.25 6.85 -5.17
N CYS A 79 -3.38 5.94 -5.61
CA CYS A 79 -3.41 5.43 -6.99
C CYS A 79 -4.68 4.65 -7.33
N ARG A 80 -5.34 4.04 -6.34
CA ARG A 80 -6.55 3.23 -6.54
C ARG A 80 -7.83 4.05 -6.69
N LEU A 81 -7.82 5.32 -6.30
CA LEU A 81 -8.98 6.19 -6.47
C LEU A 81 -9.27 6.39 -7.96
N THR A 82 -10.46 5.97 -8.39
CA THR A 82 -10.91 6.14 -9.77
C THR A 82 -11.15 7.61 -10.09
N LYS A 83 -11.11 7.99 -11.38
CA LYS A 83 -11.47 9.36 -11.82
C LYS A 83 -12.85 9.78 -11.32
N PHE A 84 -13.80 8.84 -11.29
CA PHE A 84 -15.15 9.08 -10.78
C PHE A 84 -15.17 9.33 -9.27
N GLN A 85 -14.43 8.55 -8.48
CA GLN A 85 -14.31 8.78 -7.03
C GLN A 85 -13.64 10.13 -6.74
N ARG A 86 -12.60 10.50 -7.50
CA ARG A 86 -11.94 11.81 -7.39
C ARG A 86 -12.85 12.96 -7.77
N PHE A 87 -13.65 12.80 -8.82
CA PHE A 87 -14.69 13.76 -9.22
C PHE A 87 -15.70 13.96 -8.09
N ILE A 88 -16.24 12.87 -7.53
CA ILE A 88 -17.20 12.97 -6.43
C ILE A 88 -16.60 13.72 -5.24
N ALA A 89 -15.38 13.36 -4.82
CA ALA A 89 -14.70 14.03 -3.71
C ALA A 89 -14.52 15.53 -3.96
N LYS A 90 -14.07 15.92 -5.17
CA LYS A 90 -13.83 17.31 -5.52
C LYS A 90 -15.11 18.15 -5.51
N TYR A 91 -16.19 17.66 -6.12
CA TYR A 91 -17.39 18.46 -6.35
C TYR A 91 -18.43 18.36 -5.24
N PHE A 92 -18.51 17.22 -4.55
CA PHE A 92 -19.52 17.01 -3.49
C PHE A 92 -18.94 17.14 -2.08
N LEU A 93 -17.62 16.92 -1.90
CA LEU A 93 -16.95 17.04 -0.60
C LEU A 93 -16.01 18.25 -0.55
N ALA A 94 -16.02 19.11 -1.57
CA ALA A 94 -15.16 20.27 -1.72
C ALA A 94 -13.67 20.00 -1.44
N THR A 95 -13.21 18.76 -1.63
CA THR A 95 -11.87 18.31 -1.26
C THR A 95 -11.26 17.47 -2.37
N GLU A 96 -10.09 17.87 -2.84
CA GLU A 96 -9.37 17.15 -3.90
C GLU A 96 -8.44 16.10 -3.28
N PRO A 97 -8.67 14.79 -3.51
CA PRO A 97 -7.81 13.76 -2.95
C PRO A 97 -6.39 13.87 -3.49
N PRO A 98 -5.36 13.67 -2.65
CA PRO A 98 -3.98 13.65 -3.12
C PRO A 98 -3.73 12.65 -4.25
N VAL A 99 -2.71 12.91 -5.05
CA VAL A 99 -2.29 12.06 -6.17
C VAL A 99 -0.96 11.38 -5.83
N SER A 100 -0.80 10.14 -6.28
CA SER A 100 0.46 9.40 -6.21
C SER A 100 0.55 8.45 -7.40
N GLU A 101 1.71 7.82 -7.54
CA GLU A 101 2.04 6.88 -8.61
C GLU A 101 2.42 5.51 -8.02
N TYR A 102 2.11 4.43 -8.75
CA TYR A 102 2.39 3.08 -8.26
C TYR A 102 3.90 2.83 -8.11
N GLU A 103 4.72 3.51 -8.89
CA GLU A 103 6.18 3.51 -8.81
C GLU A 103 6.67 4.10 -7.49
N VAL A 104 6.02 5.15 -6.99
CA VAL A 104 6.33 5.75 -5.68
C VAL A 104 5.92 4.78 -4.57
N ALA A 105 4.72 4.20 -4.65
CA ALA A 105 4.28 3.17 -3.71
C ALA A 105 5.26 1.99 -3.66
N TYR A 106 5.71 1.52 -4.83
CA TYR A 106 6.68 0.43 -4.95
C TYR A 106 7.99 0.73 -4.22
N LYS A 107 8.55 1.94 -4.38
CA LYS A 107 9.81 2.33 -3.70
C LYS A 107 9.69 2.23 -2.18
N TYR A 108 8.63 2.77 -1.60
CA TYR A 108 8.42 2.73 -0.15
C TYR A 108 8.17 1.31 0.36
N LEU A 109 7.35 0.52 -0.34
CA LEU A 109 7.07 -0.86 0.04
C LEU A 109 8.30 -1.78 -0.11
N GLN A 110 9.12 -1.53 -1.13
CA GLN A 110 10.37 -2.25 -1.33
C GLN A 110 11.34 -1.93 -0.19
N ARG A 111 11.44 -0.65 0.21
CA ARG A 111 12.25 -0.25 1.36
C ARG A 111 11.76 -0.92 2.65
N ALA A 112 10.45 -1.02 2.86
CA ALA A 112 9.89 -1.76 3.99
C ALA A 112 10.29 -3.26 3.93
N GLU A 113 10.24 -3.87 2.75
CA GLU A 113 10.65 -5.27 2.57
C GLU A 113 12.14 -5.50 2.85
N GLU A 114 13.02 -4.55 2.47
CA GLU A 114 14.46 -4.62 2.77
C GLU A 114 14.72 -4.61 4.29
N LEU A 115 13.93 -3.85 5.06
CA LEU A 115 14.05 -3.77 6.52
C LEU A 115 13.53 -5.02 7.22
N ARG A 116 12.48 -5.66 6.69
CA ARG A 116 11.88 -6.88 7.25
C ARG A 116 11.54 -7.89 6.16
N PRO A 117 12.55 -8.60 5.63
CA PRO A 117 12.40 -9.42 4.44
C PRO A 117 11.56 -10.67 4.72
N ARG A 118 10.52 -10.85 3.92
CA ARG A 118 9.68 -12.05 3.85
C ARG A 118 8.97 -12.39 5.16
N THR A 119 8.68 -11.38 5.97
CA THR A 119 8.01 -11.56 7.27
C THR A 119 6.61 -10.97 7.33
N VAL A 120 6.35 -9.85 6.64
CA VAL A 120 5.08 -9.12 6.77
C VAL A 120 4.19 -9.37 5.56
N LEU A 121 3.17 -10.20 5.77
CA LEU A 121 2.25 -10.65 4.74
C LEU A 121 1.57 -9.47 4.01
N ALA A 122 1.10 -8.47 4.77
CA ALA A 122 0.47 -7.28 4.20
C ALA A 122 1.39 -6.51 3.24
N ASN A 123 2.68 -6.38 3.58
CA ASN A 123 3.67 -5.73 2.71
C ASN A 123 3.90 -6.52 1.42
N LEU A 124 4.09 -7.84 1.52
CA LEU A 124 4.29 -8.71 0.37
C LEU A 124 3.10 -8.71 -0.59
N TYR A 125 1.88 -8.77 -0.05
CA TYR A 125 0.67 -8.66 -0.87
C TYR A 125 0.62 -7.32 -1.60
N LEU A 126 0.87 -6.21 -0.89
CA LEU A 126 0.81 -4.88 -1.48
C LEU A 126 1.91 -4.66 -2.52
N LEU A 127 3.12 -5.17 -2.27
CA LEU A 127 4.21 -5.22 -3.25
C LEU A 127 3.82 -6.01 -4.49
N GLY A 128 3.22 -7.18 -4.30
CA GLY A 128 2.76 -8.04 -5.38
C GLY A 128 1.73 -7.36 -6.26
N ASP A 129 0.70 -6.74 -5.65
CA ASP A 129 -0.32 -6.02 -6.42
C ASP A 129 0.25 -4.76 -7.08
N THR A 130 1.09 -3.99 -6.37
CA THR A 130 1.76 -2.81 -6.94
C THR A 130 2.62 -3.18 -8.14
N CYS A 131 3.41 -4.26 -8.05
CA CYS A 131 4.19 -4.79 -9.17
C CYS A 131 3.31 -5.14 -10.38
N LYS A 132 2.11 -5.68 -10.16
CA LYS A 132 1.15 -5.93 -11.23
C LYS A 132 0.66 -4.63 -11.87
N GLN A 133 0.37 -3.60 -11.08
CA GLN A 133 -0.12 -2.31 -11.60
C GLN A 133 0.92 -1.60 -12.49
N ILE A 134 2.22 -1.74 -12.16
CA ILE A 134 3.33 -1.22 -12.98
C ILE A 134 3.79 -2.19 -14.08
N GLY A 135 3.05 -3.28 -14.35
CA GLY A 135 3.35 -4.25 -15.42
C GLY A 135 4.51 -5.21 -15.13
N GLN A 136 5.08 -5.21 -13.92
CA GLN A 136 6.16 -6.11 -13.50
C GLN A 136 5.62 -7.48 -13.03
N TYR A 137 5.03 -8.24 -13.95
CA TYR A 137 4.30 -9.48 -13.64
C TYR A 137 5.15 -10.58 -12.98
N PHE A 138 6.42 -10.72 -13.37
CA PHE A 138 7.33 -11.69 -12.74
C PHE A 138 7.54 -11.38 -11.25
N LYS A 139 7.83 -10.12 -10.90
CA LYS A 139 7.95 -9.69 -9.51
C LYS A 139 6.61 -9.80 -8.77
N ALA A 140 5.51 -9.45 -9.43
CA ALA A 140 4.17 -9.58 -8.85
C ALA A 140 3.92 -11.02 -8.39
N LYS A 141 4.17 -12.00 -9.26
CA LYS A 141 4.04 -13.42 -8.93
C LYS A 141 4.99 -13.87 -7.83
N TYR A 142 6.23 -13.40 -7.85
CA TYR A 142 7.21 -13.72 -6.81
C TYR A 142 6.70 -13.32 -5.42
N TYR A 143 6.31 -12.05 -5.25
CA TYR A 143 5.82 -11.54 -3.96
C TYR A 143 4.47 -12.16 -3.55
N LEU A 144 3.55 -12.38 -4.49
CA LEU A 144 2.28 -13.01 -4.19
C LEU A 144 2.44 -14.48 -3.76
N ASN A 145 3.36 -15.23 -4.37
CA ASN A 145 3.68 -16.59 -3.90
C ASN A 145 4.24 -16.59 -2.49
N LEU A 146 5.16 -15.66 -2.18
CA LEU A 146 5.68 -15.49 -0.83
C LEU A 146 4.56 -15.19 0.17
N ALA A 147 3.65 -14.27 -0.17
CA ALA A 147 2.53 -13.90 0.68
C ALA A 147 1.58 -15.09 0.97
N VAL A 148 1.31 -15.93 -0.04
CA VAL A 148 0.44 -17.12 0.10
C VAL A 148 1.07 -18.21 0.97
N ASN A 149 2.40 -18.34 0.93
CA ASN A 149 3.13 -19.36 1.67
C ASN A 149 3.51 -18.95 3.10
N LEU A 150 3.31 -17.68 3.45
CA LEU A 150 3.56 -17.16 4.79
C LEU A 150 2.48 -17.63 5.76
N LYS A 151 2.87 -18.00 6.99
CA LYS A 151 1.94 -18.43 8.02
C LYS A 151 1.02 -17.26 8.42
N SER A 152 -0.30 -17.46 8.27
CA SER A 152 -1.30 -16.51 8.78
C SER A 152 -1.49 -16.69 10.28
N ASN A 153 -1.30 -15.63 11.07
CA ASN A 153 -1.41 -15.70 12.52
C ASN A 153 -2.75 -15.17 13.05
N ASN A 154 -3.47 -14.37 12.26
CA ASN A 154 -4.77 -13.79 12.63
C ASN A 154 -5.74 -13.81 11.43
N GLU A 155 -7.00 -13.43 11.66
CA GLU A 155 -8.04 -13.39 10.61
C GLU A 155 -7.71 -12.41 9.47
N ASN A 156 -7.07 -11.29 9.78
CA ASN A 156 -6.66 -10.32 8.77
C ASN A 156 -5.59 -10.92 7.82
N ASP A 157 -4.61 -11.62 8.36
CA ASP A 157 -3.58 -12.32 7.59
C ASP A 157 -4.21 -13.38 6.68
N LYS A 158 -5.20 -14.12 7.18
CA LYS A 158 -5.94 -15.11 6.36
C LYS A 158 -6.66 -14.43 5.20
N HIS A 159 -7.31 -13.29 5.46
CA HIS A 159 -7.98 -12.51 4.42
C HIS A 159 -7.00 -12.01 3.36
N ILE A 160 -5.86 -11.45 3.76
CA ILE A 160 -4.84 -10.96 2.82
C ILE A 160 -4.22 -12.14 2.04
N ALA A 161 -3.95 -13.27 2.68
CA ALA A 161 -3.46 -14.47 1.99
C ALA A 161 -4.44 -14.96 0.92
N LEU A 162 -5.75 -14.91 1.22
CA LEU A 162 -6.80 -15.25 0.25
C LEU A 162 -6.83 -14.25 -0.92
N GLN A 163 -6.68 -12.94 -0.65
CA GLN A 163 -6.57 -11.92 -1.70
C GLN A 163 -5.35 -12.17 -2.59
N ALA A 164 -4.19 -12.47 -1.99
CA ALA A 164 -2.97 -12.81 -2.72
C ALA A 164 -3.17 -14.03 -3.62
N LYS A 165 -3.78 -15.10 -3.09
CA LYS A 165 -4.09 -16.33 -3.83
C LYS A 165 -5.04 -16.06 -5.02
N ASN A 166 -6.07 -15.25 -4.81
CA ASN A 166 -7.02 -14.89 -5.86
C ASN A 166 -6.36 -14.05 -6.96
N LEU A 167 -5.49 -13.11 -6.57
CA LEU A 167 -4.76 -12.30 -7.53
C LEU A 167 -3.79 -13.15 -8.36
N LEU A 168 -3.09 -14.09 -7.72
CA LEU A 168 -2.17 -15.02 -8.38
C LEU A 168 -2.89 -15.90 -9.42
N LYS A 169 -4.08 -16.43 -9.07
CA LYS A 169 -4.93 -17.16 -10.01
C LYS A 169 -5.31 -16.32 -11.24
N LYS A 170 -5.64 -15.04 -11.04
CA LYS A 170 -5.95 -14.13 -12.17
C LYS A 170 -4.73 -13.97 -13.08
N LEU A 171 -3.53 -13.76 -12.53
CA LEU A 171 -2.29 -13.63 -13.30
C LEU A 171 -1.97 -14.89 -14.12
N GLN A 172 -2.18 -16.08 -13.56
CA GLN A 172 -1.99 -17.34 -14.29
C GLN A 172 -2.95 -17.50 -15.47
N ARG A 173 -4.23 -17.11 -15.30
CA ARG A 173 -5.22 -17.14 -16.38
C ARG A 173 -4.86 -16.19 -17.54
N TYR A 174 -4.31 -15.01 -17.24
CA TYR A 174 -3.85 -14.09 -18.28
C TYR A 174 -2.71 -14.66 -19.11
N GLU A 175 -1.77 -15.38 -18.49
CA GLU A 175 -0.70 -16.04 -19.24
C GLU A 175 -1.19 -17.20 -20.10
N LEU A 176 -2.09 -18.04 -19.56
CA LEU A 176 -2.71 -19.12 -20.35
C LEU A 176 -3.48 -18.54 -21.54
N GLY A 177 -4.31 -17.51 -21.34
CA GLY A 177 -5.04 -16.84 -22.41
C GLY A 177 -4.11 -16.20 -23.44
N ARG A 178 -3.01 -15.59 -23.01
CA ARG A 178 -1.97 -15.05 -23.89
C ARG A 178 -1.33 -16.18 -24.71
N ASN A 179 -0.88 -17.25 -24.07
CA ASN A 179 -0.25 -18.38 -24.75
C ASN A 179 -1.20 -19.08 -25.73
N VAL A 180 -2.50 -19.13 -25.43
CA VAL A 180 -3.51 -19.67 -26.36
C VAL A 180 -3.76 -18.73 -27.55
N LEU A 181 -3.81 -17.42 -27.33
CA LEU A 181 -4.00 -16.43 -28.41
C LEU A 181 -2.80 -16.30 -29.33
N PHE A 182 -1.60 -16.56 -28.81
CA PHE A 182 -0.34 -16.53 -29.57
C PHE A 182 0.24 -17.95 -29.79
N TYR A 183 -0.58 -18.99 -29.63
CA TYR A 183 -0.21 -20.35 -30.02
C TYR A 183 -0.12 -20.38 -31.54
N ASP A 184 1.09 -20.47 -32.07
CA ASP A 184 1.33 -20.70 -33.49
C ASP A 184 1.50 -22.21 -33.74
N PRO A 185 0.50 -22.91 -34.31
CA PRO A 185 0.57 -24.35 -34.56
C PRO A 185 1.69 -24.75 -35.53
N LEU A 186 2.28 -23.79 -36.25
CA LEU A 186 3.30 -24.02 -37.27
C LEU A 186 4.74 -23.95 -36.75
N SER A 187 4.95 -23.58 -35.48
CA SER A 187 6.28 -23.44 -34.87
C SER A 187 7.03 -24.75 -34.59
N PHE A 188 6.43 -25.91 -34.89
CA PHE A 188 7.01 -27.24 -34.66
C PHE A 188 7.52 -27.96 -35.92
N ASN A 189 7.64 -27.28 -37.06
CA ASN A 189 8.05 -27.94 -38.31
C ASN A 189 9.55 -27.89 -38.67
N ASP A 190 10.42 -27.38 -37.79
CA ASP A 190 11.86 -27.24 -38.07
C ASP A 190 12.76 -28.12 -37.17
N GLN A 191 12.39 -29.39 -36.96
CA GLN A 191 13.34 -30.43 -36.52
C GLN A 191 13.06 -31.74 -37.26
N ILE A 192 13.64 -31.86 -38.46
CA ILE A 192 14.03 -33.14 -39.08
C ILE A 192 15.44 -33.46 -38.60
#